data_AF-A0A9W7KYJ6-F1
#
_entry.id   AF-A0A9W7KYJ6-F1
#
_cell.length_a   1.000
_cell.length_b   1.000
_cell.length_c   1.000
_cell.angle_alpha   90.00
_cell.angle_beta   90.00
_cell.angle_gamma   90.00
#
_symmetry.space_group_name_H-M   'P 1'
#
loop_
_entity.id
_entity.type
_entity.pdbx_description
1 polymer ?
#
loop_
_entity_poly.entity_id
_entity_poly.type
_entity_poly.pdbx_seq_one_letter_code
_entity_poly.pdbx_strand_id
1 'polypeptide(L)'
;MISPQKSTTLFPPSSFPTLNPSTSLTTLPVDVLTYTLMYLRAYDLSSLQQTCVCFSDRDLVVRVVKCVSEQIYPSSLTLGWKSEKVSGRRAEATTGGFERLRDLEMLVVARVLSRPDAEEGFFVSKAWCKSALKWLEASTPSKKASSSKKKGRIRERRLSNALPPWPNINVDLVCEHGSLVRSSKPRAKRKVIDKKAWKVLRRLYPESKEMSTNDSECLECKFNRLENQRKEQEKQNKNKTERKKVLEVGFVREVFNRTKGVPNHCLASTPTPPLFSSPSPTPLSCGICSSTPTSVVDLPIAPIATPPPQKLPSPTRSLRSWPPLGNSGVTPSKKQPKVEMQMLMPDGVLPPPPVFKMVNLPPPPVFKMASPPTPNPTSLPIPITSPIPFTPAAPPPSPPPYPAYNPPLSAGKYFILPRSYLQSWRHYIRAGGELPDPSSYPQTTCNLHGKCVPPFHLIQWLNNTTPTLLTISQRSNPSLNTVEILTEAEYASLIEKFPKIGSFFQESVTVGREGVKWGEDGNGACFNCEQEGRGKVTVR
;
A
#
# COMPACT_ATOMS: atom_id res chain seq x y z
N MET A 1 53.58 -32.51 62.04
CA MET A 1 54.73 -31.61 61.74
C MET A 1 54.36 -30.74 60.56
N ILE A 2 54.15 -29.44 60.81
CA ILE A 2 54.44 -28.25 59.99
C ILE A 2 53.78 -27.09 60.73
N SER A 3 54.58 -26.05 60.97
CA SER A 3 54.38 -24.95 61.92
C SER A 3 53.50 -23.83 61.36
N PRO A 4 52.70 -23.10 62.16
CA PRO A 4 51.97 -21.93 61.69
C PRO A 4 52.88 -20.69 61.79
N GLN A 5 53.32 -20.15 60.65
CA GLN A 5 53.99 -18.84 60.64
C GLN A 5 52.99 -17.70 60.55
N LYS A 6 52.97 -16.90 61.62
CA LYS A 6 52.51 -15.51 61.67
C LYS A 6 53.34 -14.67 60.69
N SER A 7 52.68 -13.88 59.85
CA SER A 7 53.30 -12.76 59.14
C SER A 7 52.26 -11.67 58.93
N THR A 8 52.14 -10.80 59.93
CA THR A 8 51.45 -9.51 59.85
C THR A 8 52.45 -8.51 59.28
N THR A 9 52.39 -8.25 57.98
CA THR A 9 53.15 -7.17 57.35
C THR A 9 52.28 -5.93 57.32
N LEU A 10 52.62 -4.97 58.19
CA LEU A 10 52.14 -3.60 58.16
C LEU A 10 52.55 -2.96 56.83
N PHE A 11 51.59 -2.63 55.97
CA PHE A 11 51.83 -1.70 54.87
C PHE A 11 52.05 -0.30 55.46
N PRO A 12 53.15 0.40 55.11
CA PRO A 12 53.28 1.81 55.47
C PRO A 12 52.18 2.61 54.76
N PRO A 13 51.67 3.70 55.35
CA PRO A 13 50.74 4.59 54.66
C PRO A 13 51.43 5.06 53.38
N SER A 14 50.84 4.73 52.21
CA SER A 14 51.34 5.23 50.94
C SER A 14 51.25 6.75 50.97
N SER A 15 52.39 7.40 51.13
CA SER A 15 52.53 8.81 50.81
C SER A 15 52.17 8.95 49.34
N PHE A 16 50.95 9.44 49.05
CA PHE A 16 50.61 9.89 47.71
C PHE A 16 51.72 10.86 47.27
N PRO A 17 52.34 10.65 46.09
CA PRO A 17 53.32 11.60 45.59
C PRO A 17 52.67 12.97 45.62
N THR A 18 53.32 13.90 46.31
CA THR A 18 52.90 15.30 46.37
C THR A 18 52.93 15.79 44.93
N LEU A 19 51.76 15.74 44.27
CA LEU A 19 51.61 16.14 42.88
C LEU A 19 52.08 17.59 42.80
N ASN A 20 53.14 17.82 42.04
CA ASN A 20 53.60 19.16 41.70
C ASN A 20 52.37 19.97 41.25
N PRO A 21 52.01 21.07 41.94
CA PRO A 21 50.80 21.85 41.65
C PRO A 21 50.84 22.57 40.28
N SER A 22 51.81 22.25 39.42
CA SER A 22 52.11 22.92 38.16
C SER A 22 51.78 22.11 36.90
N THR A 23 51.36 20.83 36.99
CA THR A 23 50.82 20.13 35.82
C THR A 23 49.38 20.59 35.57
N SER A 24 49.25 21.76 34.94
CA SER A 24 47.97 22.29 34.47
C SER A 24 47.29 21.26 33.56
N LEU A 25 45.96 21.10 33.69
CA LEU A 25 45.13 20.27 32.79
C LEU A 25 45.41 20.54 31.31
N THR A 26 45.89 21.74 30.95
CA THR A 26 46.28 22.12 29.59
C THR A 26 47.55 21.43 29.05
N THR A 27 48.29 20.72 29.91
CA THR A 27 49.52 19.99 29.54
C THR A 27 49.27 18.53 29.18
N LEU A 28 48.04 18.03 29.37
CA LEU A 28 47.66 16.67 28.98
C LEU A 28 47.72 16.51 27.45
N PRO A 29 48.05 15.30 26.94
CA PRO A 29 47.98 15.01 25.51
C PRO A 29 46.60 15.34 24.94
N VAL A 30 46.58 15.88 23.71
CA VAL A 30 45.35 16.33 23.03
C VAL A 30 44.32 15.22 22.94
N ASP A 31 44.74 13.97 22.76
CA ASP A 31 43.85 12.81 22.71
C ASP A 31 43.15 12.58 24.05
N VAL A 32 43.89 12.66 25.17
CA VAL A 32 43.34 12.50 26.53
C VAL A 32 42.35 13.63 26.84
N LEU A 33 42.67 14.86 26.46
CA LEU A 33 41.75 15.99 26.57
C LEU A 33 40.49 15.75 25.75
N THR A 34 40.63 15.30 24.50
CA THR A 34 39.52 14.99 23.59
C THR A 34 38.61 13.89 24.17
N TYR A 35 39.18 12.79 24.67
CA TYR A 35 38.44 11.71 25.31
C TYR A 35 37.73 12.16 26.59
N THR A 36 38.42 12.93 27.43
CA THR A 36 37.83 13.51 28.66
C THR A 36 36.59 14.31 28.27
N LEU A 37 36.67 15.16 27.27
CA LEU A 37 35.52 15.97 26.86
C LEU A 37 34.43 15.18 26.19
N MET A 38 34.77 14.17 25.38
CA MET A 38 33.76 13.28 24.84
C MET A 38 33.00 12.56 25.95
N TYR A 39 33.71 12.11 26.99
CA TYR A 39 33.11 11.55 28.18
C TYR A 39 32.19 12.58 28.88
N LEU A 40 32.66 13.83 29.05
CA LEU A 40 31.85 14.93 29.61
C LEU A 40 30.70 15.40 28.71
N ARG A 41 30.74 15.13 27.41
CA ARG A 41 29.67 15.40 26.44
C ARG A 41 28.59 14.33 26.49
N ALA A 42 28.99 13.06 26.70
CA ALA A 42 28.15 11.88 26.63
C ALA A 42 27.47 11.50 27.95
N TYR A 43 28.11 11.77 29.09
CA TYR A 43 27.58 11.42 30.42
C TYR A 43 27.03 12.63 31.18
N ASP A 44 26.16 12.33 32.16
CA ASP A 44 25.54 13.29 33.05
C ASP A 44 26.61 14.17 33.71
N LEU A 45 26.57 15.47 33.44
CA LEU A 45 27.45 16.46 34.09
C LEU A 45 27.36 16.36 35.61
N SER A 46 26.26 15.82 36.14
CA SER A 46 26.08 15.51 37.56
C SER A 46 27.10 14.49 38.07
N SER A 47 27.49 13.49 37.28
CA SER A 47 28.53 12.53 37.69
C SER A 47 29.91 13.19 37.77
N LEU A 48 30.27 14.04 36.80
CA LEU A 48 31.53 14.80 36.88
C LEU A 48 31.51 15.77 38.08
N GLN A 49 30.37 16.43 38.31
CA GLN A 49 30.17 17.33 39.44
C GLN A 49 30.35 16.60 40.78
N GLN A 50 29.91 15.34 40.88
CA GLN A 50 30.05 14.52 42.08
C GLN A 50 31.49 14.00 42.28
N THR A 51 32.24 13.73 41.20
CA THR A 51 33.57 13.11 41.30
C THR A 51 34.73 14.08 41.26
N CYS A 52 34.56 15.28 40.71
CA CYS A 52 35.66 16.24 40.52
C CYS A 52 35.57 17.38 41.56
N VAL A 53 36.50 17.39 42.52
CA VAL A 53 36.61 18.45 43.55
C VAL A 53 36.79 19.84 42.92
N CYS A 54 37.46 19.90 41.76
CA CYS A 54 37.69 21.14 41.03
C CYS A 54 36.51 21.58 40.15
N PHE A 55 35.39 20.82 40.11
CA PHE A 55 34.20 21.20 39.33
C PHE A 55 33.57 22.51 39.82
N SER A 56 33.71 22.80 41.11
CA SER A 56 33.26 24.06 41.73
C SER A 56 34.15 25.26 41.38
N ASP A 57 35.38 25.04 40.89
CA ASP A 57 36.26 26.11 40.42
C ASP A 57 35.83 26.54 39.01
N ARG A 58 34.95 27.54 38.98
CA ARG A 58 34.40 28.10 37.75
C ARG A 58 35.49 28.66 36.82
N ASP A 59 36.55 29.25 37.34
CA ASP A 59 37.60 29.85 36.51
C ASP A 59 38.46 28.78 35.86
N LEU A 60 38.75 27.69 36.57
CA LEU A 60 39.38 26.52 35.98
C LEU A 60 38.49 25.89 34.89
N VAL A 61 37.20 25.68 35.15
CA VAL A 61 36.26 25.15 34.15
C VAL A 61 36.23 26.03 32.90
N VAL A 62 36.11 27.35 33.06
CA VAL A 62 36.11 28.31 31.94
C VAL A 62 37.42 28.23 31.15
N ARG A 63 38.58 28.17 31.82
CA ARG A 63 39.89 28.06 31.16
C ARG A 63 40.04 26.75 30.40
N VAL A 64 39.65 25.63 31.01
CA VAL A 64 39.69 24.30 30.39
C VAL A 64 38.76 24.29 29.18
N VAL A 65 37.49 24.67 29.34
CA VAL A 65 36.50 24.78 28.26
C VAL A 65 37.01 25.65 27.11
N LYS A 66 37.60 26.81 27.42
CA LYS A 66 38.16 27.71 26.41
C LYS A 66 39.31 27.05 25.65
N CYS A 67 40.34 26.59 26.36
CA CYS A 67 41.53 25.96 25.78
C CYS A 67 41.15 24.78 24.86
N VAL A 68 40.30 23.90 25.39
CA VAL A 68 39.72 22.78 24.66
C VAL A 68 38.97 23.21 23.41
N SER A 69 38.11 24.22 23.54
CA SER A 69 37.24 24.63 22.44
C SER A 69 38.05 25.18 21.27
N GLU A 70 39.16 25.84 21.56
CA GLU A 70 40.11 26.37 20.57
C GLU A 70 40.88 25.24 19.86
N GLN A 71 41.13 24.11 20.53
CA GLN A 71 41.79 22.96 19.93
C GLN A 71 40.86 22.09 19.08
N ILE A 72 39.63 21.83 19.54
CA ILE A 72 38.73 20.87 18.89
C ILE A 72 37.92 21.52 17.78
N TYR A 73 37.43 22.74 17.99
CA TYR A 73 36.53 23.40 17.05
C TYR A 73 37.29 24.39 16.16
N PRO A 74 37.32 24.17 14.83
CA PRO A 74 38.03 25.07 13.93
C PRO A 74 37.51 26.50 14.05
N SER A 75 38.41 27.48 14.17
CA SER A 75 38.04 28.90 14.30
C SER A 75 37.14 29.36 13.17
N SER A 76 37.36 28.87 11.95
CA SER A 76 36.50 29.15 10.78
C SER A 76 35.04 28.74 10.96
N LEU A 77 34.78 27.72 11.79
CA LEU A 77 33.44 27.23 12.11
C LEU A 77 32.90 27.77 13.43
N THR A 78 33.68 28.53 14.19
CA THR A 78 33.24 29.18 15.45
C THR A 78 33.23 30.71 15.37
N LEU A 79 33.76 31.32 14.31
CA LEU A 79 33.71 32.76 14.05
C LEU A 79 32.27 33.29 14.14
N GLY A 80 32.07 34.42 14.82
CA GLY A 80 30.76 35.02 15.06
C GLY A 80 29.95 34.43 16.22
N TRP A 81 30.39 33.32 16.84
CA TRP A 81 29.76 32.77 18.05
C TRP A 81 29.85 33.72 19.25
N LYS A 82 30.91 34.54 19.31
CA LYS A 82 31.11 35.57 20.34
C LYS A 82 30.06 36.70 20.28
N SER A 83 29.16 36.71 19.30
CA SER A 83 28.10 37.71 19.23
C SER A 83 26.96 37.31 20.17
N GLU A 84 26.72 38.17 21.16
CA GLU A 84 25.55 38.26 22.06
C GLU A 84 24.18 38.00 21.36
N LYS A 85 24.16 38.05 20.02
CA LYS A 85 23.01 37.77 19.17
C LYS A 85 22.54 36.31 19.16
N VAL A 86 23.36 35.30 19.48
CA VAL A 86 22.92 33.88 19.39
C VAL A 86 22.37 33.33 20.71
N SER A 87 22.89 33.72 21.88
CA SER A 87 22.43 33.21 23.18
C SER A 87 21.13 33.86 23.69
N GLY A 88 20.79 35.04 23.18
CA GLY A 88 19.48 35.66 23.35
C GLY A 88 18.97 36.00 24.74
N ARG A 89 19.81 35.83 25.77
CA ARG A 89 19.74 36.61 27.00
C ARG A 89 20.88 37.61 26.99
N ARG A 90 20.72 38.75 27.68
CA ARG A 90 21.86 39.43 28.30
C ARG A 90 22.51 38.36 29.16
N ALA A 91 23.52 37.69 28.62
CA ALA A 91 24.35 36.78 29.36
C ALA A 91 25.23 37.67 30.23
N GLU A 92 24.70 38.08 31.39
CA GLU A 92 25.58 38.32 32.51
C GLU A 92 26.51 37.10 32.61
N ALA A 93 27.79 37.35 32.87
CA ALA A 93 28.93 36.49 32.57
C ALA A 93 28.97 35.09 33.26
N THR A 94 27.84 34.62 33.80
CA THR A 94 27.64 33.46 34.66
C THR A 94 27.57 32.10 33.98
N THR A 95 27.21 32.00 32.70
CA THR A 95 27.10 30.69 31.99
C THR A 95 28.37 30.31 31.21
N GLY A 96 29.52 30.33 31.90
CA GLY A 96 30.81 29.86 31.37
C GLY A 96 31.03 28.33 31.47
N GLY A 97 29.97 27.55 31.73
CA GLY A 97 30.05 26.11 31.99
C GLY A 97 29.99 25.21 30.76
N PHE A 98 29.83 23.91 30.99
CA PHE A 98 29.81 22.86 29.96
C PHE A 98 28.69 23.02 28.91
N GLU A 99 27.59 23.71 29.23
CA GLU A 99 26.55 24.09 28.28
C GLU A 99 27.11 24.83 27.06
N ARG A 100 28.10 25.71 27.30
CA ARG A 100 28.79 26.46 26.24
C ARG A 100 29.53 25.55 25.26
N LEU A 101 30.08 24.42 25.72
CA LEU A 101 30.74 23.45 24.84
C LEU A 101 29.74 22.74 23.94
N ARG A 102 28.57 22.38 24.48
CA ARG A 102 27.50 21.71 23.71
C ARG A 102 26.88 22.65 22.70
N ASP A 103 26.65 23.90 23.07
CA ASP A 103 26.16 24.92 22.14
C ASP A 103 27.16 25.18 21.00
N LEU A 104 28.46 25.24 21.31
CA LEU A 104 29.52 25.40 20.32
C LEU A 104 29.62 24.18 19.40
N GLU A 105 29.51 22.96 19.95
CA GLU A 105 29.45 21.72 19.17
C GLU A 105 28.31 21.77 18.16
N MET A 106 27.12 22.12 18.62
CA MET A 106 25.92 22.12 17.80
C MET A 106 25.92 23.24 16.76
N LEU A 107 26.54 24.38 17.06
CA LEU A 107 26.84 25.40 16.05
C LEU A 107 27.75 24.84 14.96
N VAL A 108 28.84 24.17 15.34
CA VAL A 108 29.81 23.61 14.40
C VAL A 108 29.13 22.54 13.54
N VAL A 109 28.37 21.63 14.15
CA VAL A 109 27.57 20.62 13.45
C VAL A 109 26.60 21.28 12.47
N ALA A 110 25.83 22.27 12.91
CA ALA A 110 24.88 22.97 12.04
C ALA A 110 25.58 23.66 10.85
N ARG A 111 26.72 24.31 11.08
CA ARG A 111 27.50 24.95 10.00
C ARG A 111 28.06 23.92 9.02
N VAL A 112 28.51 22.78 9.51
CA VAL A 112 28.95 21.66 8.66
C VAL A 112 27.79 21.12 7.84
N LEU A 113 26.63 20.91 8.46
CA LEU A 113 25.45 20.34 7.80
C LEU A 113 24.75 21.31 6.83
N SER A 114 24.89 22.62 7.05
CA SER A 114 24.34 23.66 6.18
C SER A 114 25.18 23.94 4.93
N ARG A 115 26.37 23.34 4.81
CA ARG A 115 27.13 23.38 3.55
C ARG A 115 26.33 22.73 2.42
N PRO A 116 26.46 23.21 1.18
CA PRO A 116 25.86 22.54 0.02
C PRO A 116 26.32 21.08 -0.05
N ASP A 117 25.47 20.23 -0.63
CA ASP A 117 25.82 18.83 -0.84
C ASP A 117 27.03 18.76 -1.80
N ALA A 118 28.04 17.98 -1.44
CA ALA A 118 29.22 17.79 -2.29
C ALA A 118 28.95 16.70 -3.34
N GLU A 119 29.61 16.78 -4.50
CA GLU A 119 29.54 15.72 -5.52
C GLU A 119 30.28 14.46 -5.08
N GLU A 120 31.45 14.64 -4.47
CA GLU A 120 32.29 13.59 -3.91
C GLU A 120 32.51 13.81 -2.41
N GLY A 121 32.59 12.72 -1.65
CA GLY A 121 32.93 12.80 -0.24
C GLY A 121 32.37 11.64 0.58
N PHE A 122 31.77 11.98 1.71
CA PHE A 122 31.31 11.01 2.70
C PHE A 122 29.81 11.10 2.91
N PHE A 123 29.19 9.94 3.07
CA PHE A 123 27.77 9.86 3.41
C PHE A 123 27.54 10.17 4.88
N VAL A 124 26.52 10.99 5.11
CA VAL A 124 25.94 11.28 6.42
C VAL A 124 24.44 11.00 6.37
N SER A 125 23.89 10.44 7.44
CA SER A 125 22.44 10.22 7.56
C SER A 125 21.66 11.53 7.53
N LYS A 126 20.70 11.66 6.59
CA LYS A 126 19.74 12.78 6.58
C LYS A 126 18.81 12.74 7.79
N ALA A 127 18.53 11.56 8.37
CA ALA A 127 17.73 11.46 9.58
C ALA A 127 18.49 12.03 10.78
N TRP A 128 19.77 11.67 10.91
CA TRP A 128 20.66 12.24 11.92
C TRP A 128 20.79 13.76 11.76
N CYS A 129 21.05 14.25 10.54
CA CYS A 129 21.12 15.68 10.26
C CYS A 129 19.87 16.44 10.73
N LYS A 130 18.68 15.91 10.40
CA LYS A 130 17.41 16.52 10.81
C LYS A 130 17.24 16.52 12.33
N SER A 131 17.64 15.44 13.00
CA SER A 131 17.57 15.37 14.46
C SER A 131 18.50 16.39 15.11
N ALA A 132 19.75 16.50 14.62
CA ALA A 132 20.73 17.47 15.09
C ALA A 132 20.25 18.92 14.89
N LEU A 133 19.74 19.27 13.70
CA LEU A 133 19.21 20.60 13.43
C LEU A 133 17.96 20.92 14.26
N LYS A 134 17.04 19.97 14.42
CA LYS A 134 15.84 20.14 15.24
C LYS A 134 16.20 20.33 16.72
N TRP A 135 17.20 19.62 17.21
CA TRP A 135 17.72 19.80 18.57
C TRP A 135 18.27 21.22 18.76
N LEU A 136 19.04 21.73 17.79
CA LEU A 136 19.57 23.10 17.80
C LEU A 136 18.44 24.16 17.78
N GLU A 137 17.42 23.97 16.94
CA GLU A 137 16.25 24.86 16.92
C GLU A 137 15.52 24.84 18.27
N ALA A 138 15.50 23.70 18.95
CA ALA A 138 14.85 23.56 20.23
C ALA A 138 15.68 24.14 21.38
N SER A 139 17.02 24.11 21.29
CA SER A 139 17.93 24.68 22.30
C SER A 139 18.06 26.20 22.20
N THR A 140 18.00 26.77 20.99
CA THR A 140 18.07 28.23 20.80
C THR A 140 16.81 28.94 21.33
N PRO A 141 16.89 29.88 22.29
CA PRO A 141 15.72 30.63 22.74
C PRO A 141 15.22 31.52 21.60
N SER A 142 14.07 31.17 20.99
CA SER A 142 13.52 31.95 19.89
C SER A 142 13.23 33.39 20.30
N LYS A 143 13.97 34.35 19.74
CA LYS A 143 13.89 35.80 20.06
C LYS A 143 12.60 36.52 19.61
N LYS A 144 11.65 35.82 19.00
CA LYS A 144 10.45 36.45 18.45
C LYS A 144 9.16 35.84 19.01
N ALA A 145 8.38 36.74 19.61
CA ALA A 145 6.97 36.69 19.99
C ALA A 145 6.63 36.21 21.41
N SER A 146 5.89 37.09 22.09
CA SER A 146 4.95 36.90 23.21
C SER A 146 3.92 35.79 22.93
N SER A 147 4.40 34.60 22.64
CA SER A 147 3.60 33.51 22.12
C SER A 147 3.09 32.69 23.30
N SER A 148 1.77 32.57 23.40
CA SER A 148 1.01 32.02 24.53
C SER A 148 1.62 30.75 25.17
N LYS A 149 1.34 30.52 26.46
CA LYS A 149 1.72 29.30 27.24
C LYS A 149 1.58 27.98 26.47
N LYS A 150 0.69 27.91 25.46
CA LYS A 150 0.48 26.75 24.59
C LYS A 150 1.71 26.42 23.71
N LYS A 151 2.44 27.42 23.20
CA LYS A 151 3.66 27.19 22.40
C LYS A 151 4.86 26.75 23.25
N GLY A 152 4.94 27.21 24.50
CA GLY A 152 5.93 26.74 25.48
C GLY A 152 5.80 25.23 25.75
N ARG A 153 4.59 24.74 26.05
CA ARG A 153 4.34 23.30 26.25
C ARG A 153 4.62 22.46 25.01
N ILE A 154 4.37 22.98 23.80
CA ILE A 154 4.71 22.28 22.55
C ILE A 154 6.23 22.19 22.37
N ARG A 155 6.99 23.24 22.73
CA ARG A 155 8.46 23.22 22.69
C ARG A 155 9.06 22.25 23.70
N GLU A 156 8.53 22.22 24.92
CA GLU A 156 8.96 21.30 25.98
C GLU A 156 8.68 19.84 25.58
N ARG A 157 7.50 19.55 25.00
CA ARG A 157 7.21 18.25 24.37
C ARG A 157 8.13 17.94 23.18
N ARG A 158 8.60 18.94 22.44
CA ARG A 158 9.55 18.72 21.33
C ARG A 158 10.96 18.44 21.83
N LEU A 159 11.37 19.05 22.94
CA LEU A 159 12.66 18.82 23.60
C LEU A 159 12.71 17.43 24.26
N SER A 160 11.63 17.01 24.94
CA SER A 160 11.57 15.65 25.51
C SER A 160 11.55 14.54 24.45
N ASN A 161 11.14 14.86 23.22
CA ASN A 161 11.18 13.95 22.06
C ASN A 161 12.43 14.14 21.18
N ALA A 162 13.21 15.20 21.39
CA ALA A 162 14.46 15.43 20.68
C ALA A 162 15.59 14.84 21.52
N LEU A 163 15.82 13.54 21.35
CA LEU A 163 17.01 12.92 21.89
C LEU A 163 18.25 13.65 21.34
N PRO A 164 19.31 13.81 22.14
CA PRO A 164 20.58 14.31 21.63
C PRO A 164 20.99 13.45 20.41
N PRO A 165 21.67 14.04 19.42
CA PRO A 165 22.12 13.29 18.26
C PRO A 165 22.92 12.07 18.71
N TRP A 166 22.60 10.91 18.12
CA TRP A 166 23.24 9.64 18.44
C TRP A 166 24.77 9.76 18.28
N PRO A 167 25.57 9.07 19.12
CA PRO A 167 27.04 9.07 19.03
C PRO A 167 27.57 8.66 17.66
N ASN A 168 26.81 7.82 16.94
CA ASN A 168 27.11 7.39 15.58
C ASN A 168 26.19 8.07 14.56
N ILE A 169 26.79 8.92 13.72
CA ILE A 169 26.12 9.69 12.67
C ILE A 169 25.46 8.79 11.61
N ASN A 170 26.02 7.60 11.37
CA ASN A 170 25.69 6.73 10.25
C ASN A 170 24.99 5.43 10.66
N VAL A 171 24.47 5.36 11.89
CA VAL A 171 23.83 4.15 12.45
C VAL A 171 22.71 3.58 11.58
N ASP A 172 21.93 4.42 10.89
CA ASP A 172 20.82 4.04 10.02
C ASP A 172 21.23 3.82 8.56
N LEU A 173 22.47 4.15 8.21
CA LEU A 173 23.05 3.92 6.89
C LEU A 173 23.84 2.61 6.82
N VAL A 174 24.10 1.96 7.95
CA VAL A 174 24.88 0.73 8.05
C VAL A 174 23.96 -0.45 8.31
N CYS A 175 24.14 -1.55 7.58
CA CYS A 175 23.40 -2.80 7.83
C CYS A 175 24.09 -3.61 8.93
N GLU A 176 23.48 -4.72 9.35
CA GLU A 176 24.08 -5.64 10.33
C GLU A 176 25.44 -6.19 9.90
N HIS A 177 25.70 -6.30 8.60
CA HIS A 177 27.01 -6.70 8.04
C HIS A 177 28.05 -5.57 8.07
N GLY A 178 27.69 -4.39 8.59
CA GLY A 178 28.57 -3.23 8.63
C GLY A 178 28.69 -2.49 7.30
N SER A 179 28.04 -2.91 6.23
CA SER A 179 28.11 -2.23 4.93
C SER A 179 26.98 -1.23 4.70
N LEU A 180 27.09 -0.44 3.64
CA LEU A 180 26.13 0.60 3.30
C LEU A 180 24.76 0.03 2.90
N VAL A 181 23.69 0.45 3.58
CA VAL A 181 22.29 0.11 3.30
C VAL A 181 21.80 0.90 2.10
N ARG A 182 21.17 0.26 1.11
CA ARG A 182 20.59 0.94 -0.07
C ARG A 182 19.69 2.12 0.30
N SER A 183 19.87 3.23 -0.43
CA SER A 183 19.14 4.49 -0.26
C SER A 183 17.62 4.40 -0.53
N SER A 184 17.12 3.26 -1.00
CA SER A 184 15.69 3.04 -1.28
C SER A 184 14.84 2.94 -0.01
N LYS A 185 15.42 2.66 1.16
CA LYS A 185 14.67 2.68 2.42
C LYS A 185 14.38 4.14 2.80
N PRO A 186 13.13 4.51 3.17
CA PRO A 186 12.77 5.89 3.53
C PRO A 186 13.64 6.51 4.64
N ARG A 187 14.18 5.66 5.54
CA ARG A 187 15.06 6.06 6.64
C ARG A 187 16.53 6.21 6.21
N ALA A 188 17.00 5.48 5.20
CA ALA A 188 18.39 5.47 4.73
C ALA A 188 18.70 6.60 3.72
N LYS A 189 18.07 7.77 3.90
CA LYS A 189 18.36 8.93 3.05
C LYS A 189 19.72 9.50 3.42
N ARG A 190 20.56 9.76 2.42
CA ARG A 190 21.95 10.18 2.61
C ARG A 190 22.16 11.62 2.14
N LYS A 191 23.07 12.33 2.80
CA LYS A 191 23.67 13.59 2.38
C LYS A 191 25.15 13.34 2.13
N VAL A 192 25.70 13.87 1.03
CA VAL A 192 27.14 13.81 0.77
C VAL A 192 27.76 15.09 1.31
N ILE A 193 28.79 14.95 2.13
CA ILE A 193 29.56 16.06 2.65
C ILE A 193 31.02 15.97 2.23
N ASP A 194 31.66 17.12 2.06
CA ASP A 194 33.05 17.21 1.66
C ASP A 194 34.01 16.58 2.70
N LYS A 195 35.23 16.23 2.27
CA LYS A 195 36.26 15.60 3.13
C LYS A 195 36.65 16.47 4.33
N LYS A 196 36.62 17.80 4.22
CA LYS A 196 36.97 18.71 5.32
C LYS A 196 35.87 18.71 6.38
N ALA A 197 34.62 18.76 5.97
CA ALA A 197 33.42 18.65 6.79
C ALA A 197 33.37 17.30 7.53
N TRP A 198 33.64 16.19 6.82
CA TRP A 198 33.70 14.87 7.43
C TRP A 198 34.79 14.76 8.50
N LYS A 199 36.00 15.29 8.24
CA LYS A 199 37.08 15.33 9.26
C LYS A 199 36.66 16.06 10.53
N VAL A 200 35.86 17.13 10.42
CA VAL A 200 35.32 17.83 11.59
C VAL A 200 34.32 16.95 12.32
N LEU A 201 33.35 16.36 11.62
CA LEU A 201 32.35 15.47 12.24
C LEU A 201 33.00 14.25 12.89
N ARG A 202 34.02 13.64 12.27
CA ARG A 202 34.73 12.49 12.82
C ARG A 202 35.48 12.80 14.12
N ARG A 203 35.98 14.04 14.28
CA ARG A 203 36.56 14.48 15.57
C ARG A 203 35.51 14.64 16.67
N LEU A 204 34.29 15.02 16.30
CA LEU A 204 33.18 15.19 17.25
C LEU A 204 32.50 13.86 17.59
N TYR A 205 32.43 12.94 16.62
CA TYR A 205 31.73 11.66 16.68
C TYR A 205 32.62 10.53 16.15
N PRO A 206 33.69 10.15 16.86
CA PRO A 206 34.70 9.21 16.35
C PRO A 206 34.19 7.77 16.21
N GLU A 207 33.08 7.42 16.87
CA GLU A 207 32.39 6.13 16.68
C GLU A 207 31.63 6.05 15.35
N SER A 208 31.52 7.17 14.64
CA SER A 208 30.81 7.20 13.36
C SER A 208 31.58 6.44 12.28
N LYS A 209 30.89 5.47 11.68
CA LYS A 209 31.47 4.71 10.58
C LYS A 209 31.67 5.60 9.35
N GLU A 210 32.89 5.61 8.83
CA GLU A 210 33.24 6.28 7.59
C GLU A 210 32.65 5.53 6.40
N MET A 211 31.92 6.25 5.55
CA MET A 211 31.37 5.71 4.30
C MET A 211 31.56 6.71 3.17
N SER A 212 32.34 6.33 2.17
CA SER A 212 32.64 7.12 0.98
C SER A 212 31.53 7.00 -0.06
N THR A 213 31.45 7.98 -0.97
CA THR A 213 30.65 7.88 -2.20
C THR A 213 31.03 6.69 -3.08
N ASN A 214 32.25 6.17 -2.95
CA ASN A 214 32.73 4.99 -3.69
C ASN A 214 32.29 3.66 -3.05
N ASP A 215 31.74 3.67 -1.84
CA ASP A 215 31.32 2.44 -1.17
C ASP A 215 30.06 1.88 -1.83
N SER A 216 30.14 0.63 -2.27
CA SER A 216 29.00 -0.08 -2.84
C SER A 216 27.98 -0.48 -1.78
N GLU A 217 26.75 -0.79 -2.22
CA GLU A 217 25.77 -1.42 -1.33
C GLU A 217 26.28 -2.78 -0.81
N CYS A 218 25.85 -3.17 0.39
CA CYS A 218 26.15 -4.47 0.97
C CYS A 218 25.79 -5.61 -0.01
N LEU A 219 26.79 -6.42 -0.40
CA LEU A 219 26.60 -7.55 -1.31
C LEU A 219 25.68 -8.62 -0.73
N GLU A 220 25.80 -8.90 0.58
CA GLU A 220 24.96 -9.87 1.29
C GLU A 220 23.49 -9.42 1.30
N CYS A 221 23.22 -8.17 1.69
CA CYS A 221 21.86 -7.63 1.65
C CYS A 221 21.31 -7.57 0.21
N LYS A 222 22.16 -7.33 -0.78
CA LYS A 222 21.78 -7.33 -2.20
C LYS A 222 21.39 -8.75 -2.64
N PHE A 223 22.18 -9.76 -2.29
CA PHE A 223 21.91 -11.16 -2.59
C PHE A 223 20.61 -11.63 -1.93
N ASN A 224 20.47 -11.45 -0.61
CA ASN A 224 19.26 -11.83 0.14
C ASN A 224 18.00 -11.15 -0.41
N ARG A 225 18.11 -9.90 -0.87
CA ARG A 225 17.00 -9.19 -1.53
C ARG A 225 16.62 -9.84 -2.86
N LEU A 226 17.60 -10.16 -3.71
CA LEU A 226 17.35 -10.81 -5.00
C LEU A 226 16.76 -12.21 -4.81
N GLU A 227 17.25 -12.95 -3.83
CA GLU A 227 16.69 -14.26 -3.48
C GLU A 227 15.25 -14.15 -2.99
N ASN A 228 14.97 -13.21 -2.07
CA ASN A 228 13.60 -12.97 -1.60
C ASN A 228 12.67 -12.53 -2.72
N GLN A 229 13.15 -11.71 -3.67
CA GLN A 229 12.39 -11.31 -4.85
C GLN A 229 12.10 -12.51 -5.75
N ARG A 230 13.07 -13.40 -5.95
CA ARG A 230 12.88 -14.66 -6.70
C ARG A 230 11.86 -15.57 -6.02
N LYS A 231 11.97 -15.77 -4.70
CA LYS A 231 11.00 -16.57 -3.90
C LYS A 231 9.58 -16.01 -3.99
N GLU A 232 9.44 -14.68 -3.93
CA GLU A 232 8.14 -14.03 -4.07
C GLU A 232 7.57 -14.17 -5.49
N GLN A 233 8.40 -14.03 -6.53
CA GLN A 233 7.98 -14.26 -7.91
C GLN A 233 7.57 -15.72 -8.16
N GLU A 234 8.33 -16.68 -7.62
CA GLU A 234 8.00 -18.10 -7.70
C GLU A 234 6.68 -18.40 -6.99
N LYS A 235 6.46 -17.85 -5.79
CA LYS A 235 5.18 -17.93 -5.08
C LYS A 235 4.03 -17.34 -5.90
N GLN A 236 4.23 -16.18 -6.53
CA GLN A 236 3.22 -15.56 -7.39
C GLN A 236 2.91 -16.43 -8.63
N ASN A 237 3.93 -17.03 -9.23
CA ASN A 237 3.78 -17.95 -10.36
C ASN A 237 3.05 -19.22 -9.94
N LYS A 238 3.42 -19.83 -8.81
CA LYS A 238 2.75 -21.00 -8.24
C LYS A 238 1.27 -20.71 -7.98
N ASN A 239 0.97 -19.60 -7.30
CA ASN A 239 -0.41 -19.18 -7.06
C ASN A 239 -1.17 -18.88 -8.35
N LYS A 240 -0.50 -18.36 -9.40
CA LYS A 240 -1.10 -18.15 -10.72
C LYS A 240 -1.44 -19.46 -11.41
N THR A 241 -0.54 -20.44 -11.34
CA THR A 241 -0.79 -21.79 -11.88
C THR A 241 -1.92 -22.47 -11.13
N GLU A 242 -1.93 -22.41 -9.79
CA GLU A 242 -2.96 -23.00 -8.95
C GLU A 242 -4.36 -22.41 -9.25
N ARG A 243 -4.47 -21.08 -9.38
CA ARG A 243 -5.74 -20.44 -9.79
C ARG A 243 -6.21 -20.88 -11.18
N LYS A 244 -5.28 -21.11 -12.10
CA LYS A 244 -5.60 -21.59 -13.46
C LYS A 244 -6.01 -23.07 -13.49
N LYS A 245 -5.67 -23.89 -12.50
CA LYS A 245 -6.12 -25.30 -12.42
C LYS A 245 -7.65 -25.41 -12.41
N VAL A 246 -8.35 -24.40 -11.88
CA VAL A 246 -9.81 -24.35 -11.91
C VAL A 246 -10.37 -24.37 -13.35
N LEU A 247 -9.61 -23.86 -14.31
CA LEU A 247 -9.96 -23.88 -15.74
C LEU A 247 -9.64 -25.22 -16.42
N GLU A 248 -9.13 -26.23 -15.71
CA GLU A 248 -9.00 -27.59 -16.23
C GLU A 248 -10.38 -28.25 -16.41
N VAL A 249 -11.37 -27.84 -15.61
CA VAL A 249 -12.77 -28.23 -15.78
C VAL A 249 -13.36 -27.52 -17.00
N GLY A 250 -13.80 -28.29 -18.00
CA GLY A 250 -14.29 -27.80 -19.29
C GLY A 250 -15.38 -26.73 -19.17
N PHE A 251 -16.43 -27.01 -18.39
CA PHE A 251 -17.52 -26.06 -18.18
C PHE A 251 -17.08 -24.73 -17.56
N VAL A 252 -16.17 -24.76 -16.58
CA VAL A 252 -15.66 -23.54 -15.94
C VAL A 252 -14.80 -22.73 -16.93
N ARG A 253 -14.04 -23.41 -17.80
CA ARG A 253 -13.29 -22.78 -18.89
C ARG A 253 -14.23 -22.08 -19.89
N GLU A 254 -15.37 -22.68 -20.20
CA GLU A 254 -16.36 -22.08 -21.10
C GLU A 254 -16.97 -20.81 -20.50
N VAL A 255 -17.34 -20.82 -19.22
CA VAL A 255 -17.79 -19.62 -18.49
C VAL A 255 -16.70 -18.55 -18.46
N PHE A 256 -15.44 -18.94 -18.26
CA PHE A 256 -14.30 -18.02 -18.25
C PHE A 256 -14.11 -17.30 -19.60
N ASN A 257 -14.19 -18.03 -20.71
CA ASN A 257 -13.98 -17.50 -22.06
C ASN A 257 -15.23 -16.80 -22.66
N ARG A 258 -16.36 -16.81 -21.95
CA ARG A 258 -17.64 -16.27 -22.43
C ARG A 258 -17.59 -14.74 -22.59
N THR A 259 -18.04 -14.27 -23.76
CA THR A 259 -18.13 -12.84 -24.09
C THR A 259 -19.56 -12.38 -24.39
N LYS A 260 -20.42 -13.27 -24.89
CA LYS A 260 -21.80 -13.01 -25.31
C LYS A 260 -22.84 -13.12 -24.19
N GLY A 261 -22.44 -13.60 -23.01
CA GLY A 261 -23.29 -13.72 -21.84
C GLY A 261 -24.26 -14.90 -21.86
N VAL A 262 -24.30 -15.68 -22.94
CA VAL A 262 -25.10 -16.90 -23.06
C VAL A 262 -24.25 -17.99 -23.74
N PRO A 263 -24.38 -19.27 -23.37
CA PRO A 263 -23.70 -20.37 -24.07
C PRO A 263 -24.24 -20.50 -25.51
N ASN A 264 -23.36 -20.60 -26.50
CA ASN A 264 -23.78 -20.64 -27.91
C ASN A 264 -24.66 -21.86 -28.24
N HIS A 265 -24.43 -22.99 -27.57
CA HIS A 265 -25.17 -24.23 -27.80
C HIS A 265 -26.60 -24.21 -27.23
N CYS A 266 -26.92 -23.23 -26.38
CA CYS A 266 -28.26 -23.06 -25.80
C CYS A 266 -29.14 -22.13 -26.63
N LEU A 267 -28.62 -21.50 -27.67
CA LEU A 267 -29.43 -20.65 -28.54
C LEU A 267 -30.32 -21.54 -29.39
N ALA A 268 -31.63 -21.30 -29.36
CA ALA A 268 -32.56 -21.98 -30.23
C ALA A 268 -32.10 -21.75 -31.67
N SER A 269 -31.94 -22.83 -32.43
CA SER A 269 -31.61 -22.72 -33.85
C SER A 269 -32.75 -21.95 -34.51
N THR A 270 -32.48 -20.73 -34.97
CA THR A 270 -33.46 -19.95 -35.71
C THR A 270 -33.95 -20.87 -36.82
N PRO A 271 -35.26 -21.20 -36.88
CA PRO A 271 -35.78 -22.04 -37.94
C PRO A 271 -35.36 -21.34 -39.22
N THR A 272 -34.44 -21.97 -39.96
CA THR A 272 -34.02 -21.44 -41.25
C THR A 272 -35.32 -21.36 -42.03
N PRO A 273 -35.80 -20.16 -42.40
CA PRO A 273 -37.06 -20.06 -43.12
C PRO A 273 -36.93 -21.02 -44.29
N PRO A 274 -37.93 -21.91 -44.52
CA PRO A 274 -37.85 -22.87 -45.60
C PRO A 274 -37.43 -22.09 -46.82
N LEU A 275 -36.24 -22.38 -47.35
CA LEU A 275 -35.71 -21.71 -48.52
C LEU A 275 -36.80 -21.88 -49.56
N PHE A 276 -37.54 -20.80 -49.85
CA PHE A 276 -38.43 -20.77 -50.97
C PHE A 276 -37.55 -21.12 -52.15
N SER A 277 -37.78 -22.31 -52.71
CA SER A 277 -37.11 -22.82 -53.89
C SER A 277 -37.41 -21.86 -55.03
N SER A 278 -36.67 -20.75 -55.12
CA SER A 278 -36.67 -19.94 -56.33
C SER A 278 -36.22 -20.87 -57.47
N PRO A 279 -37.01 -20.99 -58.55
CA PRO A 279 -36.63 -21.81 -59.68
C PRO A 279 -35.32 -21.28 -60.26
N SER A 280 -34.33 -22.17 -60.36
CA SER A 280 -33.07 -21.92 -61.07
C SER A 280 -33.36 -21.45 -62.50
N PRO A 281 -32.77 -20.35 -62.98
CA PRO A 281 -32.61 -20.17 -64.42
C PRO A 281 -31.65 -21.26 -64.94
N THR A 282 -32.00 -21.81 -66.10
CA THR A 282 -31.29 -22.85 -66.85
C THR A 282 -29.82 -22.50 -67.17
N PRO A 283 -28.93 -23.50 -67.27
CA PRO A 283 -27.52 -23.29 -67.57
C PRO A 283 -27.31 -23.03 -69.07
N LEU A 284 -26.58 -21.97 -69.40
CA LEU A 284 -25.97 -21.81 -70.71
C LEU A 284 -24.59 -22.48 -70.71
N SER A 285 -24.51 -23.50 -71.55
CA SER A 285 -23.32 -24.21 -71.98
C SER A 285 -22.29 -23.27 -72.61
N CYS A 286 -21.06 -23.25 -72.09
CA CYS A 286 -19.84 -23.02 -72.87
C CYS A 286 -18.73 -23.91 -72.30
N GLY A 287 -18.19 -24.78 -73.15
CA GLY A 287 -17.19 -25.76 -72.80
C GLY A 287 -15.74 -25.34 -73.02
N ILE A 288 -14.88 -26.34 -72.77
CA ILE A 288 -13.46 -26.46 -73.17
C ILE A 288 -12.55 -25.52 -72.36
N CYS A 289 -11.67 -26.01 -71.49
CA CYS A 289 -10.48 -26.79 -71.85
C CYS A 289 -9.93 -27.69 -70.72
N SER A 290 -9.26 -28.73 -71.18
CA SER A 290 -8.66 -29.87 -70.48
C SER A 290 -7.27 -29.61 -69.88
N SER A 291 -6.78 -30.62 -69.14
CA SER A 291 -5.39 -30.97 -68.78
C SER A 291 -4.75 -30.19 -67.61
N THR A 292 -4.02 -30.76 -66.64
CA THR A 292 -3.52 -32.12 -66.33
C THR A 292 -3.02 -32.10 -64.85
N PRO A 293 -2.76 -33.27 -64.21
CA PRO A 293 -2.27 -33.35 -62.84
C PRO A 293 -0.75 -33.58 -62.77
N THR A 294 -0.05 -33.00 -61.79
CA THR A 294 1.35 -33.37 -61.50
C THR A 294 1.71 -33.29 -60.01
N SER A 295 2.12 -34.46 -59.49
CA SER A 295 3.24 -34.74 -58.55
C SER A 295 3.39 -33.86 -57.29
N VAL A 296 3.26 -34.39 -56.06
CA VAL A 296 4.28 -35.20 -55.34
C VAL A 296 5.70 -34.69 -55.60
N VAL A 297 6.22 -33.86 -54.69
CA VAL A 297 7.65 -33.55 -54.61
C VAL A 297 8.12 -33.77 -53.18
N ASP A 298 9.05 -34.71 -53.07
CA ASP A 298 9.89 -35.02 -51.93
C ASP A 298 10.69 -33.81 -51.45
N LEU A 299 10.79 -33.68 -50.13
CA LEU A 299 11.68 -32.75 -49.43
C LEU A 299 13.07 -33.37 -49.32
N PRO A 300 14.14 -32.71 -49.83
CA PRO A 300 15.50 -33.11 -49.49
C PRO A 300 15.92 -32.53 -48.12
N ILE A 301 16.43 -33.42 -47.28
CA ILE A 301 17.17 -33.12 -46.06
C ILE A 301 18.46 -32.37 -46.44
N ALA A 302 18.64 -31.17 -45.91
CA ALA A 302 19.89 -30.41 -45.97
C ALA A 302 20.56 -30.34 -44.59
N PRO A 303 21.90 -30.25 -44.52
CA PRO A 303 22.69 -30.61 -43.35
C PRO A 303 22.73 -29.52 -42.26
N ILE A 304 23.03 -29.99 -41.05
CA ILE A 304 23.23 -29.23 -39.82
C ILE A 304 24.36 -28.21 -40.02
N ALA A 305 24.00 -26.92 -40.08
CA ALA A 305 24.93 -25.80 -39.98
C ALA A 305 25.02 -25.34 -38.52
N THR A 306 26.23 -25.35 -37.97
CA THR A 306 26.60 -24.75 -36.67
C THR A 306 26.26 -23.25 -36.61
N PRO A 307 25.79 -22.72 -35.47
CA PRO A 307 25.48 -21.30 -35.35
C PRO A 307 26.76 -20.44 -35.24
N PRO A 308 26.82 -19.27 -35.90
CA PRO A 308 27.89 -18.29 -35.71
C PRO A 308 27.75 -17.55 -34.36
N PRO A 309 28.85 -16.98 -33.82
CA PRO A 309 28.85 -16.35 -32.49
C PRO A 309 27.98 -15.08 -32.48
N GLN A 310 27.07 -15.00 -31.51
CA GLN A 310 26.21 -13.84 -31.29
C GLN A 310 27.06 -12.62 -30.89
N LYS A 311 27.11 -11.61 -31.76
CA LYS A 311 27.53 -10.24 -31.41
C LYS A 311 26.48 -9.62 -30.48
N LEU A 312 26.93 -9.18 -29.31
CA LEU A 312 26.19 -8.31 -28.37
C LEU A 312 25.73 -7.02 -29.08
N PRO A 313 24.45 -6.62 -28.98
CA PRO A 313 24.02 -5.30 -29.41
C PRO A 313 24.24 -4.28 -28.28
N SER A 314 25.01 -3.24 -28.59
CA SER A 314 25.13 -2.00 -27.82
C SER A 314 23.78 -1.25 -27.75
N PRO A 315 23.48 -0.51 -26.67
CA PRO A 315 22.18 0.13 -26.51
C PRO A 315 22.23 1.59 -26.98
N THR A 316 21.62 1.89 -28.13
CA THR A 316 21.23 3.26 -28.48
C THR A 316 19.94 3.26 -29.28
N ARG A 317 18.79 3.36 -28.61
CA ARG A 317 17.65 4.11 -29.18
C ARG A 317 16.65 4.60 -28.14
N SER A 318 16.59 5.93 -28.08
CA SER A 318 15.58 6.81 -27.50
C SER A 318 14.14 6.28 -27.60
N LEU A 319 13.49 6.11 -26.44
CA LEU A 319 12.04 5.92 -26.32
C LEU A 319 11.37 7.27 -26.04
N ARG A 320 10.44 7.65 -26.93
CA ARG A 320 9.48 8.74 -26.73
C ARG A 320 8.59 8.42 -25.53
N SER A 321 8.54 9.37 -24.61
CA SER A 321 7.67 9.37 -23.42
C SER A 321 6.20 9.61 -23.79
N TRP A 322 5.31 8.77 -23.26
CA TRP A 322 3.91 9.10 -23.04
C TRP A 322 3.72 9.48 -21.55
N PRO A 323 2.81 10.40 -21.21
CA PRO A 323 2.68 10.91 -19.85
C PRO A 323 1.96 9.91 -18.93
N PRO A 324 2.27 9.87 -17.62
CA PRO A 324 1.52 9.04 -16.68
C PRO A 324 0.21 9.74 -16.29
N LEU A 325 -0.90 9.03 -16.48
CA LEU A 325 -2.17 9.36 -15.83
C LEU A 325 -2.01 9.16 -14.31
N GLY A 326 -2.30 10.21 -13.55
CA GLY A 326 -2.21 10.23 -12.10
C GLY A 326 -3.15 9.21 -11.46
N ASN A 327 -2.58 8.25 -10.76
CA ASN A 327 -3.32 7.38 -9.87
C ASN A 327 -3.32 8.02 -8.47
N SER A 328 -4.50 8.45 -8.04
CA SER A 328 -4.78 8.90 -6.68
C SER A 328 -4.49 7.77 -5.69
N GLY A 329 -3.67 8.08 -4.70
CA GLY A 329 -3.22 7.13 -3.70
C GLY A 329 -4.34 6.69 -2.76
N VAL A 330 -4.69 5.41 -2.83
CA VAL A 330 -5.26 4.68 -1.71
C VAL A 330 -4.26 3.57 -1.37
N THR A 331 -3.51 3.74 -0.29
CA THR A 331 -2.59 2.73 0.23
C THR A 331 -3.39 1.66 0.97
N PRO A 332 -3.34 0.37 0.58
CA PRO A 332 -3.91 -0.69 1.40
C PRO A 332 -2.98 -0.94 2.60
N SER A 333 -3.55 -0.86 3.79
CA SER A 333 -2.90 -1.17 5.06
C SER A 333 -2.58 -2.66 5.12
N LYS A 334 -1.33 -3.02 4.84
CA LYS A 334 -0.82 -4.39 4.92
C LYS A 334 -0.60 -4.75 6.40
N LYS A 335 -1.62 -5.30 7.07
CA LYS A 335 -1.43 -5.99 8.36
C LYS A 335 -0.55 -7.22 8.10
N GLN A 336 0.65 -7.23 8.68
CA GLN A 336 1.46 -8.45 8.73
C GLN A 336 0.88 -9.41 9.79
N PRO A 337 0.88 -10.73 9.55
CA PRO A 337 0.56 -11.69 10.58
C PRO A 337 1.70 -11.70 11.62
N LYS A 338 1.35 -11.45 12.88
CA LYS A 338 2.23 -11.62 14.04
C LYS A 338 2.46 -13.12 14.22
N VAL A 339 3.61 -13.62 13.74
CA VAL A 339 4.09 -14.96 14.09
C VAL A 339 4.71 -14.84 15.48
N GLU A 340 3.96 -15.29 16.48
CA GLU A 340 4.40 -15.33 17.88
C GLU A 340 5.26 -16.58 18.08
N MET A 341 6.57 -16.40 18.02
CA MET A 341 7.54 -17.44 18.37
C MET A 341 7.76 -17.38 19.88
N GLN A 342 7.06 -18.23 20.63
CA GLN A 342 7.25 -18.38 22.07
C GLN A 342 8.63 -18.99 22.34
N MET A 343 9.56 -18.17 22.80
CA MET A 343 10.76 -18.66 23.49
C MET A 343 10.44 -18.76 24.98
N LEU A 344 10.53 -19.98 25.53
CA LEU A 344 10.49 -20.26 26.96
C LEU A 344 11.63 -19.50 27.65
N MET A 345 11.29 -18.57 28.54
CA MET A 345 12.20 -17.94 29.51
C MET A 345 11.83 -18.45 30.91
N PRO A 346 12.81 -18.64 31.82
CA PRO A 346 12.57 -19.19 33.14
C PRO A 346 11.92 -18.17 34.09
N ASP A 347 11.14 -18.70 35.03
CA ASP A 347 10.26 -17.98 35.96
C ASP A 347 10.99 -16.94 36.82
N GLY A 348 10.78 -15.67 36.49
CA GLY A 348 11.10 -14.52 37.32
C GLY A 348 9.84 -13.73 37.62
N VAL A 349 9.46 -13.67 38.90
CA VAL A 349 8.26 -12.98 39.41
C VAL A 349 8.34 -11.49 39.08
N LEU A 350 7.51 -11.02 38.14
CA LEU A 350 7.30 -9.61 37.85
C LEU A 350 6.20 -9.03 38.76
N PRO A 351 6.36 -7.80 39.28
CA PRO A 351 5.33 -7.15 40.08
C PRO A 351 4.10 -6.79 39.23
N PRO A 352 2.90 -6.74 39.82
CA PRO A 352 1.67 -6.46 39.09
C PRO A 352 1.66 -5.05 38.49
N PRO A 353 1.08 -4.88 37.30
CA PRO A 353 0.98 -3.57 36.66
C PRO A 353 0.03 -2.63 37.43
N PRO A 354 0.25 -1.30 37.38
CA PRO A 354 -0.61 -0.34 38.05
C PRO A 354 -2.01 -0.31 37.43
N VAL A 355 -3.02 -0.38 38.29
CA VAL A 355 -4.44 -0.28 37.94
C VAL A 355 -4.76 1.16 37.50
N PHE A 356 -4.96 1.38 36.20
CA PHE A 356 -5.50 2.63 35.67
C PHE A 356 -7.01 2.67 35.89
N LYS A 357 -7.48 3.57 36.76
CA LYS A 357 -8.91 3.90 36.87
C LYS A 357 -9.38 4.55 35.56
N MET A 358 -10.26 3.87 34.84
CA MET A 358 -10.95 4.44 33.68
C MET A 358 -11.82 5.62 34.14
N VAL A 359 -11.49 6.81 33.64
CA VAL A 359 -12.33 8.00 33.79
C VAL A 359 -13.49 7.86 32.79
N ASN A 360 -14.72 7.74 33.32
CA ASN A 360 -15.94 7.79 32.52
C ASN A 360 -16.06 9.17 31.84
N LEU A 361 -16.00 9.20 30.52
CA LEU A 361 -16.34 10.38 29.72
C LEU A 361 -17.86 10.44 29.53
N PRO A 362 -18.49 11.62 29.59
CA PRO A 362 -19.91 11.77 29.29
C PRO A 362 -20.20 11.47 27.80
N PRO A 363 -21.40 10.95 27.49
CA PRO A 363 -21.80 10.66 26.11
C PRO A 363 -21.89 11.96 25.28
N PRO A 364 -21.60 11.90 23.97
CA PRO A 364 -21.71 13.04 23.09
C PRO A 364 -23.18 13.49 22.92
N PRO A 365 -23.44 14.77 22.66
CA PRO A 365 -24.80 15.30 22.49
C PRO A 365 -25.47 14.71 21.25
N VAL A 366 -26.70 14.24 21.44
CA VAL A 366 -27.59 13.74 20.38
C VAL A 366 -28.15 14.92 19.60
N PHE A 367 -27.77 15.05 18.32
CA PHE A 367 -28.42 15.97 17.40
C PHE A 367 -29.76 15.39 16.92
N LYS A 368 -30.87 16.00 17.33
CA LYS A 368 -32.20 15.72 16.77
C LYS A 368 -32.24 16.25 15.33
N MET A 369 -32.34 15.36 14.35
CA MET A 369 -32.65 15.73 12.97
C MET A 369 -34.12 16.17 12.88
N ALA A 370 -34.36 17.29 12.22
CA ALA A 370 -35.69 17.83 11.97
C ALA A 370 -36.50 16.91 11.05
N SER A 371 -37.79 16.76 11.36
CA SER A 371 -38.76 15.99 10.57
C SER A 371 -38.95 16.57 9.16
N PRO A 372 -39.20 15.74 8.14
CA PRO A 372 -39.49 16.21 6.79
C PRO A 372 -40.87 16.91 6.71
N PRO A 373 -41.04 17.91 5.82
CA PRO A 373 -42.29 18.63 5.65
C PRO A 373 -43.37 17.75 5.01
N THR A 374 -44.58 17.84 5.56
CA THR A 374 -45.81 17.25 5.03
C THR A 374 -46.19 17.84 3.66
N PRO A 375 -46.69 17.03 2.70
CA PRO A 375 -47.15 17.53 1.42
C PRO A 375 -48.50 18.26 1.55
N ASN A 376 -48.57 19.38 0.84
CA ASN A 376 -49.68 20.33 0.79
C ASN A 376 -50.82 19.78 -0.09
N PRO A 377 -52.08 19.66 0.39
CA PRO A 377 -53.20 19.23 -0.44
C PRO A 377 -53.91 20.46 -1.02
N THR A 378 -53.53 20.88 -2.23
CA THR A 378 -54.33 21.83 -3.01
C THR A 378 -54.28 21.48 -4.48
N SER A 379 -55.19 20.61 -4.91
CA SER A 379 -55.52 20.39 -6.32
C SER A 379 -57.02 20.57 -6.49
N LEU A 380 -57.36 21.58 -7.30
CA LEU A 380 -58.71 22.02 -7.63
C LEU A 380 -59.47 20.95 -8.45
N PRO A 381 -60.81 20.89 -8.34
CA PRO A 381 -61.63 19.98 -9.14
C PRO A 381 -61.77 20.47 -10.59
N ILE A 382 -61.56 19.56 -11.54
CA ILE A 382 -61.78 19.76 -12.98
C ILE A 382 -63.31 19.62 -13.25
N PRO A 383 -63.92 20.46 -14.11
CA PRO A 383 -65.35 20.40 -14.38
C PRO A 383 -65.72 19.14 -15.18
N ILE A 384 -66.81 18.51 -14.76
CA ILE A 384 -67.45 17.35 -15.39
C ILE A 384 -68.14 17.84 -16.67
N THR A 385 -67.58 17.48 -17.83
CA THR A 385 -68.24 17.65 -19.14
C THR A 385 -69.21 16.49 -19.39
N SER A 386 -70.32 16.84 -20.01
CA SER A 386 -71.56 16.10 -20.27
C SER A 386 -71.42 14.65 -20.81
N PRO A 387 -72.42 13.79 -20.56
CA PRO A 387 -72.44 12.40 -21.03
C PRO A 387 -72.57 12.30 -22.56
N ILE A 388 -71.61 11.63 -23.18
CA ILE A 388 -71.67 11.21 -24.59
C ILE A 388 -72.58 9.97 -24.67
N PRO A 389 -73.57 9.93 -25.59
CA PRO A 389 -74.45 8.77 -25.76
C PRO A 389 -73.65 7.56 -26.28
N PHE A 390 -73.63 6.50 -25.48
CA PHE A 390 -73.06 5.20 -25.84
C PHE A 390 -73.87 4.57 -26.97
N THR A 391 -73.29 4.52 -28.16
CA THR A 391 -73.70 3.60 -29.22
C THR A 391 -73.10 2.22 -28.90
N PRO A 392 -73.88 1.11 -28.96
CA PRO A 392 -73.35 -0.23 -28.72
C PRO A 392 -72.37 -0.59 -29.85
N ALA A 393 -71.08 -0.45 -29.56
CA ALA A 393 -70.01 -0.85 -30.46
C ALA A 393 -70.06 -2.38 -30.66
N ALA A 394 -69.95 -2.80 -31.93
CA ALA A 394 -69.81 -4.20 -32.30
C ALA A 394 -68.71 -4.88 -31.48
N PRO A 395 -68.85 -6.18 -31.12
CA PRO A 395 -67.82 -6.90 -30.40
C PRO A 395 -66.49 -6.77 -31.15
N PRO A 396 -65.40 -6.36 -30.47
CA PRO A 396 -64.12 -6.22 -31.13
C PRO A 396 -63.75 -7.54 -31.80
N PRO A 397 -63.20 -7.51 -33.02
CA PRO A 397 -62.76 -8.71 -33.70
C PRO A 397 -61.82 -9.49 -32.78
N SER A 398 -62.01 -10.81 -32.71
CA SER A 398 -61.15 -11.71 -31.94
C SER A 398 -59.70 -11.36 -32.23
N PRO A 399 -58.86 -11.10 -31.21
CA PRO A 399 -57.46 -10.78 -31.45
C PRO A 399 -56.84 -11.91 -32.28
N PRO A 400 -56.02 -11.60 -33.29
CA PRO A 400 -55.34 -12.62 -34.07
C PRO A 400 -54.58 -13.55 -33.11
N PRO A 401 -54.53 -14.86 -33.38
CA PRO A 401 -53.79 -15.80 -32.54
C PRO A 401 -52.37 -15.26 -32.34
N TYR A 402 -51.99 -15.05 -31.07
CA TYR A 402 -50.67 -14.53 -30.75
C TYR A 402 -49.61 -15.42 -31.40
N PRO A 403 -48.61 -14.84 -32.10
CA PRO A 403 -47.54 -15.63 -32.67
C PRO A 403 -46.92 -16.49 -31.57
N ALA A 404 -46.73 -17.78 -31.86
CA ALA A 404 -46.17 -18.72 -30.90
C ALA A 404 -44.86 -18.14 -30.35
N TYR A 405 -44.82 -17.94 -29.03
CA TYR A 405 -43.66 -17.39 -28.34
C TYR A 405 -42.50 -18.38 -28.44
N ASN A 406 -41.51 -18.06 -29.28
CA ASN A 406 -40.31 -18.86 -29.46
C ASN A 406 -39.13 -18.17 -28.76
N PRO A 407 -38.82 -18.52 -27.50
CA PRO A 407 -37.70 -17.90 -26.80
C PRO A 407 -36.38 -18.16 -27.54
N PRO A 408 -35.40 -17.26 -27.45
CA PRO A 408 -34.10 -17.44 -28.09
C PRO A 408 -33.26 -18.57 -27.45
N LEU A 409 -33.73 -19.17 -26.36
CA LEU A 409 -33.10 -20.29 -25.65
C LEU A 409 -33.79 -21.61 -25.98
N SER A 410 -33.02 -22.68 -26.10
CA SER A 410 -33.54 -24.06 -26.08
C SER A 410 -34.23 -24.35 -24.76
N ALA A 411 -35.19 -25.28 -24.77
CA ALA A 411 -35.86 -25.71 -23.54
C ALA A 411 -34.84 -26.28 -22.53
N GLY A 412 -34.95 -25.89 -21.25
CA GLY A 412 -34.02 -26.29 -20.20
C GLY A 412 -34.05 -25.37 -18.98
N LYS A 413 -33.30 -25.75 -17.95
CA LYS A 413 -33.06 -24.96 -16.73
C LYS A 413 -31.73 -24.22 -16.83
N TYR A 414 -31.74 -22.93 -16.54
CA TYR A 414 -30.57 -22.06 -16.61
C TYR A 414 -30.43 -21.27 -15.31
N PHE A 415 -29.20 -20.86 -15.00
CA PHE A 415 -28.87 -20.03 -13.85
C PHE A 415 -28.34 -18.67 -14.30
N ILE A 416 -28.55 -17.66 -13.47
CA ILE A 416 -28.24 -16.28 -13.82
C ILE A 416 -27.27 -15.72 -12.80
N LEU A 417 -26.13 -15.21 -13.26
CA LEU A 417 -25.12 -14.59 -12.39
C LEU A 417 -24.86 -13.13 -12.79
N PRO A 418 -24.62 -12.22 -11.83
CA PRO A 418 -24.20 -10.87 -12.12
C PRO A 418 -22.92 -10.86 -12.96
N ARG A 419 -22.94 -10.11 -14.06
CA ARG A 419 -21.79 -9.98 -14.96
C ARG A 419 -20.60 -9.33 -14.27
N SER A 420 -20.85 -8.35 -13.41
CA SER A 420 -19.84 -7.67 -12.59
C SER A 420 -19.08 -8.66 -11.70
N TYR A 421 -19.77 -9.64 -11.11
CA TYR A 421 -19.15 -10.73 -10.36
C TYR A 421 -18.27 -11.59 -11.27
N LEU A 422 -18.80 -12.09 -12.39
CA LEU A 422 -18.05 -12.93 -13.32
C LEU A 422 -16.83 -12.22 -13.91
N GLN A 423 -16.90 -10.91 -14.20
CA GLN A 423 -15.75 -10.14 -14.64
C GLN A 423 -14.66 -10.02 -13.57
N SER A 424 -15.07 -9.79 -12.32
CA SER A 424 -14.15 -9.72 -11.18
C SER A 424 -13.51 -11.09 -10.93
N TRP A 425 -14.27 -12.17 -11.08
CA TRP A 425 -13.77 -13.54 -11.02
C TRP A 425 -12.78 -13.83 -12.15
N ARG A 426 -13.10 -13.46 -13.40
CA ARG A 426 -12.17 -13.57 -14.55
C ARG A 426 -10.90 -12.73 -14.33
N HIS A 427 -11.01 -11.59 -13.65
CA HIS A 427 -9.84 -10.77 -13.28
C HIS A 427 -8.99 -11.48 -12.21
N TYR A 428 -9.62 -12.04 -11.17
CA TYR A 428 -8.96 -12.83 -10.14
C TYR A 428 -8.16 -14.00 -10.73
N ILE A 429 -8.74 -14.76 -11.67
CA ILE A 429 -8.08 -15.87 -12.34
C ILE A 429 -6.89 -15.41 -13.20
N ARG A 430 -6.99 -14.25 -13.89
CA ARG A 430 -5.94 -13.73 -14.78
C ARG A 430 -4.79 -13.06 -14.04
N ALA A 431 -5.13 -12.11 -13.17
CA ALA A 431 -4.22 -11.12 -12.64
C ALA A 431 -3.74 -11.46 -11.23
N GLY A 432 -4.62 -11.90 -10.34
CA GLY A 432 -4.28 -11.88 -8.90
C GLY A 432 -5.42 -11.37 -8.07
N GLY A 433 -5.11 -11.23 -6.78
CA GLY A 433 -5.93 -10.50 -5.84
C GLY A 433 -6.81 -11.40 -5.01
N GLU A 434 -7.79 -10.75 -4.38
CA GLU A 434 -8.78 -11.40 -3.55
C GLU A 434 -9.85 -12.02 -4.45
N LEU A 435 -10.31 -13.22 -4.08
CA LEU A 435 -11.45 -13.84 -4.73
C LEU A 435 -12.66 -12.91 -4.51
N PRO A 436 -13.40 -12.50 -5.55
CA PRO A 436 -14.53 -11.60 -5.38
C PRO A 436 -15.56 -12.25 -4.46
N ASP A 437 -16.03 -11.49 -3.47
CA ASP A 437 -17.05 -11.97 -2.55
C ASP A 437 -18.43 -11.81 -3.18
N PRO A 438 -19.20 -12.91 -3.39
CA PRO A 438 -20.54 -12.85 -3.96
C PRO A 438 -21.47 -11.85 -3.26
N SER A 439 -21.29 -11.64 -1.95
CA SER A 439 -22.12 -10.73 -1.14
C SER A 439 -22.05 -9.26 -1.57
N SER A 440 -20.95 -8.85 -2.23
CA SER A 440 -20.70 -7.45 -2.61
C SER A 440 -21.40 -7.04 -3.91
N TYR A 441 -22.11 -7.96 -4.56
CA TYR A 441 -22.80 -7.73 -5.83
C TYR A 441 -24.31 -7.67 -5.58
N PRO A 442 -25.05 -6.84 -6.34
CA PRO A 442 -26.50 -6.78 -6.18
C PRO A 442 -27.07 -8.18 -6.41
N GLN A 443 -27.89 -8.62 -5.46
CA GLN A 443 -28.69 -9.80 -5.66
C GLN A 443 -29.80 -9.48 -6.65
N THR A 444 -30.12 -10.46 -7.49
CA THR A 444 -31.31 -10.39 -8.34
C THR A 444 -32.55 -10.79 -7.54
N THR A 445 -32.57 -10.60 -6.22
CA THR A 445 -33.73 -10.85 -5.37
C THR A 445 -34.38 -9.53 -4.92
N CYS A 446 -35.71 -9.54 -4.86
CA CYS A 446 -36.51 -8.48 -4.29
C CYS A 446 -36.35 -8.52 -2.77
N ASN A 447 -35.86 -7.43 -2.16
CA ASN A 447 -35.70 -7.33 -0.71
C ASN A 447 -37.01 -7.54 0.08
N LEU A 448 -38.15 -7.19 -0.51
CA LEU A 448 -39.47 -7.30 0.14
C LEU A 448 -40.02 -8.72 0.11
N HIS A 449 -39.83 -9.42 -1.01
CA HIS A 449 -40.49 -10.69 -1.26
C HIS A 449 -39.54 -11.90 -1.25
N GLY A 450 -38.22 -11.68 -1.24
CA GLY A 450 -37.21 -12.72 -1.43
C GLY A 450 -37.23 -13.39 -2.82
N LYS A 451 -38.05 -12.88 -3.74
CA LYS A 451 -38.28 -13.45 -5.07
C LYS A 451 -37.32 -12.88 -6.10
N CYS A 452 -36.97 -13.65 -7.13
CA CYS A 452 -36.14 -13.18 -8.23
C CYS A 452 -36.78 -11.96 -8.93
N VAL A 453 -36.01 -10.90 -9.13
CA VAL A 453 -36.31 -9.73 -9.98
C VAL A 453 -35.47 -9.88 -11.23
N PRO A 454 -36.05 -10.40 -12.32
CA PRO A 454 -35.31 -10.59 -13.56
C PRO A 454 -34.84 -9.24 -14.10
N PRO A 455 -33.56 -9.08 -14.47
CA PRO A 455 -33.10 -7.83 -15.04
C PRO A 455 -33.82 -7.49 -16.34
N PHE A 456 -34.26 -6.24 -16.50
CA PHE A 456 -35.02 -5.79 -17.68
C PHE A 456 -34.41 -6.19 -19.03
N HIS A 457 -33.08 -6.04 -19.20
CA HIS A 457 -32.39 -6.44 -20.44
C HIS A 457 -32.50 -7.94 -20.76
N LEU A 458 -32.53 -8.79 -19.73
CA LEU A 458 -32.72 -10.23 -19.88
C LEU A 458 -34.17 -10.53 -20.31
N ILE A 459 -35.16 -9.84 -19.74
CA ILE A 459 -36.57 -9.97 -20.14
C ILE A 459 -36.74 -9.55 -21.62
N GLN A 460 -36.19 -8.39 -22.01
CA GLN A 460 -36.23 -7.92 -23.39
C GLN A 460 -35.61 -8.93 -24.36
N TRP A 461 -34.47 -9.52 -23.98
CA TRP A 461 -33.80 -10.51 -24.80
C TRP A 461 -34.61 -11.80 -24.92
N LEU A 462 -35.13 -12.34 -23.80
CA LEU A 462 -35.97 -13.55 -23.81
C LEU A 462 -37.25 -13.36 -24.64
N ASN A 463 -37.79 -12.14 -24.68
CA ASN A 463 -38.94 -11.78 -25.50
C ASN A 463 -38.59 -11.45 -26.95
N ASN A 464 -37.37 -11.73 -27.41
CA ASN A 464 -36.85 -11.37 -28.74
C ASN A 464 -36.97 -9.88 -29.09
N THR A 465 -37.09 -8.99 -28.09
CA THR A 465 -37.11 -7.54 -28.29
C THR A 465 -35.71 -7.03 -28.64
N THR A 466 -34.67 -7.70 -28.14
CA THR A 466 -33.27 -7.41 -28.48
C THR A 466 -32.60 -8.66 -29.08
N PRO A 467 -31.74 -8.51 -30.11
CA PRO A 467 -31.13 -9.66 -30.80
C PRO A 467 -29.98 -10.29 -29.99
N THR A 468 -29.44 -9.59 -29.00
CA THR A 468 -28.31 -10.04 -28.18
C THR A 468 -28.56 -9.75 -26.72
N LEU A 469 -28.26 -10.71 -25.84
CA LEU A 469 -28.39 -10.53 -24.39
C LEU A 469 -27.57 -9.35 -23.88
N LEU A 470 -26.35 -9.18 -24.40
CA LEU A 470 -25.42 -8.12 -23.99
C LEU A 470 -25.13 -7.17 -25.15
N THR A 471 -25.63 -5.95 -25.05
CA THR A 471 -25.36 -4.87 -26.00
C THR A 471 -23.89 -4.42 -25.95
N ILE A 472 -23.41 -3.72 -26.99
CA ILE A 472 -22.02 -3.25 -27.06
C ILE A 472 -21.67 -2.37 -25.85
N SER A 473 -22.57 -1.49 -25.42
CA SER A 473 -22.38 -0.63 -24.23
C SER A 473 -22.26 -1.45 -22.94
N GLN A 474 -23.06 -2.51 -22.81
CA GLN A 474 -23.00 -3.42 -21.66
C GLN A 474 -21.73 -4.29 -21.64
N ARG A 475 -21.01 -4.44 -22.77
CA ARG A 475 -19.73 -5.16 -22.85
C ARG A 475 -18.56 -4.35 -22.29
N SER A 476 -18.54 -3.04 -22.52
CA SER A 476 -17.45 -2.17 -22.06
C SER A 476 -17.67 -1.64 -20.64
N ASN A 477 -18.93 -1.44 -20.22
CA ASN A 477 -19.28 -0.97 -18.89
C ASN A 477 -20.52 -1.71 -18.37
N PRO A 478 -20.37 -2.85 -17.67
CA PRO A 478 -21.52 -3.57 -17.14
C PRO A 478 -22.18 -2.71 -16.08
N SER A 479 -23.45 -2.35 -16.30
CA SER A 479 -24.24 -1.88 -15.16
C SER A 479 -24.31 -3.01 -14.12
N LEU A 480 -24.44 -2.63 -12.85
CA LEU A 480 -24.48 -3.57 -11.73
C LEU A 480 -25.57 -4.65 -11.92
N ASN A 481 -26.60 -4.38 -12.72
CA ASN A 481 -27.74 -5.26 -12.99
C ASN A 481 -27.60 -6.07 -14.30
N THR A 482 -26.47 -6.01 -15.00
CA THR A 482 -26.24 -6.91 -16.15
C THR A 482 -25.93 -8.32 -15.69
N VAL A 483 -26.47 -9.32 -16.39
CA VAL A 483 -26.31 -10.73 -16.01
C VAL A 483 -25.81 -11.58 -17.17
N GLU A 484 -25.22 -12.73 -16.84
CA GLU A 484 -24.89 -13.79 -17.79
C GLU A 484 -25.66 -15.06 -17.41
N ILE A 485 -26.03 -15.83 -18.43
CA ILE A 485 -26.74 -17.10 -18.33
C ILE A 485 -25.73 -18.24 -18.33
N LEU A 486 -25.93 -19.18 -17.41
CA LEU A 486 -25.17 -20.42 -17.29
C LEU A 486 -26.12 -21.60 -17.45
N THR A 487 -25.64 -22.68 -18.07
CA THR A 487 -26.37 -23.97 -18.01
C THR A 487 -26.31 -24.55 -16.61
N GLU A 488 -27.19 -25.51 -16.31
CA GLU A 488 -27.15 -26.25 -15.05
C GLU A 488 -25.79 -26.92 -14.80
N ALA A 489 -25.20 -27.55 -15.84
CA ALA A 489 -23.89 -28.18 -15.74
C ALA A 489 -22.75 -27.18 -15.48
N GLU A 490 -22.80 -26.00 -16.12
CA GLU A 490 -21.83 -24.92 -15.90
C GLU A 490 -21.91 -24.36 -14.50
N TYR A 491 -23.13 -24.09 -14.03
CA TYR A 491 -23.38 -23.55 -12.71
C TYR A 491 -22.97 -24.54 -11.61
N ALA A 492 -23.33 -25.81 -11.74
CA ALA A 492 -22.91 -26.87 -10.82
C ALA A 492 -21.38 -26.98 -10.73
N SER A 493 -20.69 -27.01 -11.89
CA SER A 493 -19.22 -27.05 -11.96
C SER A 493 -18.57 -25.82 -11.30
N LEU A 494 -19.20 -24.66 -11.44
CA LEU A 494 -18.70 -23.42 -10.87
C LEU A 494 -18.86 -23.40 -9.34
N ILE A 495 -19.99 -23.85 -8.80
CA ILE A 495 -20.21 -23.92 -7.34
C ILE A 495 -19.33 -24.98 -6.70
N GLU A 496 -19.10 -26.11 -7.36
CA GLU A 496 -18.20 -27.15 -6.85
C GLU A 496 -16.81 -26.56 -6.53
N LYS A 497 -16.32 -25.64 -7.38
CA LYS A 497 -15.04 -24.95 -7.18
C LYS A 497 -15.16 -23.70 -6.30
N PHE A 498 -16.33 -23.08 -6.26
CA PHE A 498 -16.60 -21.86 -5.49
C PHE A 498 -17.93 -21.96 -4.73
N PRO A 499 -17.99 -22.70 -3.60
CA PRO A 499 -19.25 -23.02 -2.92
C PRO A 499 -20.07 -21.81 -2.50
N LYS A 500 -19.40 -20.69 -2.20
CA LYS A 500 -20.05 -19.42 -1.84
C LYS A 500 -20.98 -18.90 -2.94
N ILE A 501 -20.74 -19.21 -4.22
CA ILE A 501 -21.64 -18.80 -5.31
C ILE A 501 -23.04 -19.37 -5.10
N GLY A 502 -23.15 -20.65 -4.74
CA GLY A 502 -24.44 -21.32 -4.55
C GLY A 502 -25.22 -20.84 -3.33
N SER A 503 -24.55 -20.20 -2.36
CA SER A 503 -25.22 -19.60 -1.20
C SER A 503 -25.84 -18.23 -1.50
N PHE A 504 -25.37 -17.54 -2.55
CA PHE A 504 -25.75 -16.15 -2.83
C PHE A 504 -26.52 -15.96 -4.12
N PHE A 505 -26.28 -16.80 -5.13
CA PHE A 505 -26.94 -16.70 -6.44
C PHE A 505 -27.67 -18.01 -6.70
N GLN A 506 -28.96 -18.11 -6.37
CA GLN A 506 -29.79 -19.30 -6.55
C GLN A 506 -30.83 -19.13 -7.65
N GLU A 507 -30.82 -17.98 -8.31
CA GLU A 507 -31.83 -17.60 -9.29
C GLU A 507 -31.68 -18.45 -10.56
N SER A 508 -32.77 -19.14 -10.89
CA SER A 508 -32.88 -19.97 -12.08
C SER A 508 -34.05 -19.53 -12.96
N VAL A 509 -33.92 -19.79 -14.25
CA VAL A 509 -34.94 -19.59 -15.27
C VAL A 509 -35.13 -20.90 -16.03
N THR A 510 -36.37 -21.36 -16.10
CA THR A 510 -36.75 -22.58 -16.81
C THR A 510 -37.48 -22.18 -18.09
N VAL A 511 -36.93 -22.57 -19.22
CA VAL A 511 -37.52 -22.34 -20.54
C VAL A 511 -38.20 -23.62 -20.98
N GLY A 512 -39.52 -23.59 -21.19
CA GLY A 512 -40.30 -24.74 -21.63
C GLY A 512 -41.25 -24.39 -22.78
N ARG A 513 -42.05 -25.37 -23.20
CA ARG A 513 -43.10 -25.16 -24.23
C ARG A 513 -44.17 -24.15 -23.80
N GLU A 514 -44.41 -24.05 -22.49
CA GLU A 514 -45.36 -23.13 -21.88
C GLU A 514 -44.79 -21.71 -21.69
N GLY A 515 -43.55 -21.46 -22.13
CA GLY A 515 -42.86 -20.18 -21.98
C GLY A 515 -41.77 -20.20 -20.91
N VAL A 516 -41.44 -19.00 -20.40
CA VAL A 516 -40.37 -18.77 -19.43
C VAL A 516 -40.91 -18.74 -18.00
N LYS A 517 -40.42 -19.63 -17.14
CA LYS A 517 -40.74 -19.68 -15.70
C LYS A 517 -39.51 -19.25 -14.88
N TRP A 518 -39.73 -18.47 -13.83
CA TRP A 518 -38.67 -17.97 -12.94
C TRP A 518 -38.72 -18.70 -11.60
N GLY A 519 -37.58 -19.22 -11.14
CA GLY A 519 -37.45 -20.03 -9.91
C GLY A 519 -37.82 -21.51 -10.09
N GLU A 520 -37.52 -22.34 -9.08
CA GLU A 520 -37.74 -23.80 -9.13
C GLU A 520 -39.22 -24.20 -9.05
N ASP A 521 -40.01 -23.53 -8.21
CA ASP A 521 -41.42 -23.90 -7.97
C ASP A 521 -42.43 -23.07 -8.78
N GLY A 522 -41.95 -22.26 -9.73
CA GLY A 522 -42.79 -21.21 -10.31
C GLY A 522 -43.24 -20.17 -9.28
N ASN A 523 -42.54 -20.09 -8.13
CA ASN A 523 -42.63 -19.01 -7.16
C ASN A 523 -42.17 -17.72 -7.84
N GLY A 524 -43.12 -17.12 -8.57
CA GLY A 524 -42.85 -16.28 -9.74
C GLY A 524 -41.96 -15.07 -9.48
N ALA A 525 -41.41 -14.54 -10.57
CA ALA A 525 -40.65 -13.30 -10.56
C ALA A 525 -41.46 -12.15 -9.93
N CYS A 526 -40.77 -11.29 -9.19
CA CYS A 526 -41.39 -10.15 -8.53
C CYS A 526 -41.56 -8.98 -9.52
N PHE A 527 -42.55 -9.07 -10.41
CA PHE A 527 -42.82 -8.02 -11.40
C PHE A 527 -43.42 -6.75 -10.77
N ASN A 528 -44.21 -6.87 -9.70
CA ASN A 528 -44.90 -5.74 -9.08
C ASN A 528 -43.94 -4.74 -8.41
N CYS A 529 -42.82 -5.20 -7.84
CA CYS A 529 -41.85 -4.28 -7.22
C CYS A 529 -40.98 -3.53 -8.24
N GLU A 530 -40.84 -4.05 -9.46
CA GLU A 530 -40.11 -3.39 -10.54
C GLU A 530 -40.94 -2.24 -11.14
N GLN A 531 -42.21 -2.49 -11.45
CA GLN A 531 -43.09 -1.47 -12.06
C GLN A 531 -43.32 -0.24 -11.17
N GLU A 532 -43.34 -0.42 -9.85
CA GLU A 532 -43.64 0.68 -8.93
C GLU A 532 -42.40 1.51 -8.54
N GLY A 533 -41.19 1.16 -9.01
CA GLY A 533 -39.95 1.78 -8.56
C GLY A 533 -39.68 1.64 -7.05
N ARG A 534 -40.50 0.86 -6.34
CA ARG A 534 -40.43 0.62 -4.89
C ARG A 534 -39.41 -0.45 -4.52
N GLY A 535 -39.02 -1.32 -5.47
CA GLY A 535 -37.91 -2.25 -5.32
C GLY A 535 -36.56 -1.56 -5.46
N LYS A 536 -36.08 -0.83 -4.44
CA LYS A 536 -34.65 -0.50 -4.39
C LYS A 536 -33.86 -1.80 -4.29
N VAL A 537 -33.16 -2.19 -5.36
CA VAL A 537 -32.08 -3.18 -5.30
C VAL A 537 -30.95 -2.53 -4.51
N THR A 538 -31.00 -2.66 -3.19
CA THR A 538 -29.92 -2.21 -2.32
C THR A 538 -28.84 -3.27 -2.32
N VAL A 539 -27.62 -2.89 -2.73
CA VAL A 539 -26.40 -3.63 -2.39
C VAL A 539 -26.32 -3.62 -0.87
N ARG A 540 -26.39 -4.80 -0.23
CA ARG A 540 -26.26 -4.93 1.23
C ARG A 540 -24.85 -4.64 1.69
#